data_AF-A0A917FWH3-F1
#
_entry.id   AF-A0A917FWH3-F1
#
_cell.length_a   1.000
_cell.length_b   1.000
_cell.length_c   1.000
_cell.angle_alpha   90.00
_cell.angle_beta   90.00
_cell.angle_gamma   90.00
#
_symmetry.space_group_name_H-M   'P 1'
#
loop_
_entity.id
_entity.type
_entity.pdbx_description
1 polymer ?
#
loop_
_entity_poly.entity_id
_entity_poly.type
_entity_poly.pdbx_seq_one_letter_code
_entity_poly.pdbx_strand_id
1 'polypeptide(L)'
;MEYKGHKFKKGKFITPFNELLSEIGKEEQWYLGRLPEYLWIALIYKSQSRRNSLDLLKDILMELSKYLPKENMHPKISEILNLPEQQQKLFYNYLLNKVDQSTLNPLTVVITYSVSRPFSKYFSSHELSFEGKIDKLEETLKEFSSQHSNQTTDLRYLIFYYMQLKNRIIMPVQHLELIERYPLLEHDNPLMAMIRPTIRTLEMVSPSFEKNIDITYLELFWERMSELTECELFQVKFDVEDLIDRKDSLEQIYKELKYFTDLFHTTSPLDHKMLVLLGITTFSYKRFLELVEHNLYNTITGRSITRSLIENYIMMKYLLLREKEKENIWEEYQYYGLGQFKLITERYEDSGDIYPNSHVDYNYIGLLVEEYKNKNFIDMDLNYFGSHNIKKKAELVNESDLYKHLYDYDSIYEHGLWGAIRESSLLKCDKASHQFHCVPDIENQQNLKSVWHDAKMLMQKTLEILKGLYGYPSHLEGN
;
A
#
# COMPACT_ATOMS: atom_id res chain seq x y z
N MET A 1 18.87 0.49 17.02
CA MET A 1 17.44 0.29 17.30
C MET A 1 16.90 -0.70 16.29
N GLU A 2 16.19 -1.72 16.74
CA GLU A 2 15.57 -2.73 15.88
C GLU A 2 14.07 -2.78 16.15
N TYR A 3 13.26 -3.01 15.11
CA TYR A 3 11.81 -3.14 15.22
C TYR A 3 11.33 -4.29 14.35
N LYS A 4 10.81 -5.37 14.97
CA LYS A 4 10.37 -6.59 14.26
C LYS A 4 11.39 -7.07 13.22
N GLY A 5 12.66 -7.18 13.63
CA GLY A 5 13.77 -7.59 12.76
C GLY A 5 14.29 -6.53 11.78
N HIS A 6 13.66 -5.35 11.68
CA HIS A 6 14.15 -4.26 10.84
C HIS A 6 15.20 -3.44 11.59
N LYS A 7 16.31 -3.10 10.93
CA LYS A 7 17.39 -2.30 11.54
C LYS A 7 17.22 -0.83 11.22
N PHE A 8 17.28 0.02 12.25
CA PHE A 8 17.24 1.46 12.06
C PHE A 8 18.60 2.00 11.60
N LYS A 9 18.67 2.56 10.39
CA LYS A 9 19.86 3.23 9.84
C LYS A 9 19.44 4.51 9.11
N LYS A 10 20.13 5.63 9.38
CA LYS A 10 19.92 6.94 8.72
C LYS A 10 18.43 7.36 8.62
N GLY A 11 17.68 7.22 9.72
CA GLY A 11 16.27 7.62 9.76
C GLY A 11 15.28 6.61 9.19
N LYS A 12 15.72 5.41 8.74
CA LYS A 12 14.86 4.39 8.11
C LYS A 12 14.96 3.06 8.84
N PHE A 13 13.86 2.32 8.93
CA PHE A 13 13.87 0.90 9.27
C PHE A 13 14.12 0.08 8.00
N ILE A 14 15.31 -0.52 7.88
CA ILE A 14 15.71 -1.34 6.73
C ILE A 14 15.29 -2.78 6.95
N THR A 15 14.67 -3.40 5.95
CA THR A 15 14.24 -4.79 5.99
C THR A 15 15.45 -5.74 6.02
N PRO A 16 15.35 -6.93 6.64
CA PRO A 16 16.43 -7.91 6.64
C PRO A 16 16.92 -8.28 5.23
N PHE A 17 15.99 -8.40 4.26
CA PHE A 17 16.32 -8.76 2.88
C PHE A 17 17.11 -7.66 2.17
N ASN A 18 16.73 -6.39 2.32
CA ASN A 18 17.47 -5.28 1.70
C ASN A 18 18.83 -5.02 2.38
N GLU A 19 19.06 -5.58 3.58
CA GLU A 19 20.38 -5.58 4.20
C GLU A 19 21.28 -6.69 3.62
N LEU A 20 20.70 -7.84 3.27
CA LEU A 20 21.41 -9.02 2.78
C LEU A 20 21.62 -9.02 1.26
N LEU A 21 20.69 -8.44 0.51
CA LEU A 21 20.67 -8.39 -0.95
C LEU A 21 20.60 -6.93 -1.38
N SER A 22 21.26 -6.58 -2.49
CA SER A 22 20.93 -5.35 -3.22
C SER A 22 19.45 -5.40 -3.61
N GLU A 23 18.81 -4.24 -3.68
CA GLU A 23 17.41 -4.12 -4.08
C GLU A 23 17.16 -4.92 -5.37
N ILE A 24 16.24 -5.88 -5.31
CA ILE A 24 15.88 -6.73 -6.44
C ILE A 24 15.11 -5.85 -7.43
N GLY A 25 15.66 -5.67 -8.63
CA GLY A 25 15.02 -4.92 -9.71
C GLY A 25 13.76 -5.60 -10.24
N LYS A 26 13.06 -4.93 -11.14
CA LYS A 26 11.78 -5.40 -11.68
C LYS A 26 11.96 -6.72 -12.44
N GLU A 27 13.09 -6.84 -13.13
CA GLU A 27 13.47 -7.92 -14.02
C GLU A 27 13.91 -9.18 -13.28
N GLU A 28 14.29 -9.07 -12.00
CA GLU A 28 14.59 -10.24 -11.15
C GLU A 28 13.36 -10.72 -10.35
N GLN A 29 12.26 -9.97 -10.34
CA GLN A 29 11.04 -10.38 -9.66
C GLN A 29 10.35 -11.54 -10.38
N TRP A 30 9.86 -12.51 -9.60
CA TRP A 30 9.18 -13.70 -10.13
C TRP A 30 8.13 -13.36 -11.19
N TYR A 31 7.16 -12.53 -10.84
CA TYR A 31 6.04 -12.29 -11.73
C TYR A 31 6.42 -11.46 -12.97
N LEU A 32 7.24 -10.41 -12.79
CA LEU A 32 7.52 -9.45 -13.85
C LEU A 32 8.64 -9.90 -14.79
N GLY A 33 9.69 -10.53 -14.27
CA GLY A 33 10.86 -10.89 -15.07
C GLY A 33 11.06 -12.38 -15.30
N ARG A 34 10.48 -13.24 -14.45
CA ARG A 34 10.76 -14.69 -14.52
C ARG A 34 9.60 -15.50 -15.09
N LEU A 35 8.37 -15.23 -14.66
CA LEU A 35 7.20 -15.96 -15.11
C LEU A 35 7.02 -15.93 -16.63
N PRO A 36 7.22 -14.80 -17.35
CA PRO A 36 7.18 -14.80 -18.81
C PRO A 36 8.14 -15.83 -19.44
N GLU A 37 9.35 -15.93 -18.90
CA GLU A 37 10.39 -16.86 -19.38
C GLU A 37 10.04 -18.33 -19.16
N TYR A 38 9.22 -18.61 -18.16
CA TYR A 38 8.83 -19.97 -17.76
C TYR A 38 7.38 -20.30 -18.09
N LEU A 39 6.69 -19.44 -18.84
CA LEU A 39 5.27 -19.64 -19.16
C LEU A 39 5.06 -20.90 -20.01
N TRP A 40 6.05 -21.29 -20.82
CA TRP A 40 6.03 -22.56 -21.55
C TRP A 40 6.03 -23.78 -20.62
N ILE A 41 6.78 -23.73 -19.50
CA ILE A 41 6.77 -24.76 -18.47
C ILE A 41 5.42 -24.77 -17.76
N ALA A 42 4.87 -23.58 -17.46
CA ALA A 42 3.56 -23.43 -16.82
C ALA A 42 2.42 -24.05 -17.66
N LEU A 43 2.42 -23.82 -18.98
CA LEU A 43 1.43 -24.38 -19.90
C LEU A 43 1.52 -25.91 -19.96
N ILE A 44 2.72 -26.47 -20.08
CA ILE A 44 2.91 -27.93 -20.03
C ILE A 44 2.49 -28.48 -18.67
N TYR A 45 2.83 -27.78 -17.58
CA TYR A 45 2.48 -28.21 -16.23
C TYR A 45 0.96 -28.32 -16.05
N LYS A 46 0.19 -27.40 -16.62
CA LYS A 46 -1.29 -27.41 -16.57
C LYS A 46 -1.94 -28.50 -17.41
N SER A 47 -1.21 -29.16 -18.32
CA SER A 47 -1.78 -30.17 -19.22
C SER A 47 -2.13 -31.49 -18.53
N GLN A 48 -1.58 -31.76 -17.34
CA GLN A 48 -1.77 -33.01 -16.61
C GLN A 48 -1.85 -32.80 -15.09
N SER A 49 -2.10 -33.88 -14.35
CA SER A 49 -2.02 -33.87 -12.88
C SER A 49 -0.59 -33.51 -12.43
N ARG A 50 -0.47 -32.81 -11.30
CA ARG A 50 0.80 -32.35 -10.71
C ARG A 50 1.96 -33.35 -10.84
N ARG A 51 1.79 -34.58 -10.36
CA ARG A 51 2.86 -35.58 -10.35
C ARG A 51 3.34 -35.92 -11.77
N ASN A 52 2.40 -36.24 -12.67
CA ASN A 52 2.71 -36.52 -14.07
C ASN A 52 3.38 -35.31 -14.74
N SER A 53 2.89 -34.10 -14.46
CA SER A 53 3.48 -32.86 -14.98
C SER A 53 4.91 -32.65 -14.50
N LEU A 54 5.22 -32.89 -13.22
CA LEU A 54 6.57 -32.79 -12.67
C LEU A 54 7.51 -33.81 -13.31
N ASP A 55 7.09 -35.06 -13.44
CA ASP A 55 7.90 -36.13 -14.04
C ASP A 55 8.15 -35.87 -15.54
N LEU A 56 7.11 -35.47 -16.28
CA LEU A 56 7.19 -35.08 -17.68
C LEU A 56 8.15 -33.89 -17.89
N LEU A 57 8.01 -32.84 -17.09
CA LEU A 57 8.84 -31.64 -17.21
C LEU A 57 10.29 -31.91 -16.83
N LYS A 58 10.57 -32.82 -15.88
CA LYS A 58 11.94 -33.24 -15.59
C LYS A 58 12.60 -33.93 -16.79
N ASP A 59 11.87 -34.80 -17.49
CA ASP A 59 12.35 -35.46 -18.71
C ASP A 59 12.65 -34.42 -19.80
N ILE A 60 11.71 -33.50 -20.05
CA ILE A 60 11.87 -32.40 -21.00
C ILE A 60 13.07 -31.50 -20.65
N LEU A 61 13.23 -31.13 -19.37
CA LEU A 61 14.32 -30.28 -18.90
C LEU A 61 15.69 -30.98 -18.99
N MET A 62 15.72 -32.29 -18.77
CA MET A 62 16.92 -33.11 -18.99
C MET A 62 17.31 -33.13 -20.47
N GLU A 63 16.36 -33.25 -21.39
CA GLU A 63 16.64 -33.15 -22.83
C GLU A 63 17.11 -31.74 -23.22
N LEU A 64 16.43 -30.70 -22.75
CA LEU A 64 16.81 -29.29 -22.98
C LEU A 64 18.26 -29.00 -22.54
N SER A 65 18.68 -29.60 -21.42
CA SER A 65 20.01 -29.37 -20.85
C SER A 65 21.17 -29.75 -21.78
N LYS A 66 20.91 -30.58 -22.81
CA LYS A 66 21.88 -31.01 -23.82
C LYS A 66 22.14 -29.94 -24.89
N TYR A 67 21.21 -29.02 -25.10
CA TYR A 67 21.29 -27.99 -26.14
C TYR A 67 21.77 -26.64 -25.59
N LEU A 68 21.22 -26.21 -24.45
CA LEU A 68 21.60 -24.91 -23.87
C LEU A 68 23.04 -24.93 -23.35
N PRO A 69 23.80 -23.83 -23.49
CA PRO A 69 25.17 -23.72 -22.96
C PRO A 69 25.28 -24.02 -21.46
N LYS A 70 26.50 -24.25 -20.96
CA LYS A 70 26.74 -24.56 -19.54
C LYS A 70 26.59 -23.33 -18.64
N GLU A 71 26.64 -22.15 -19.22
CA GLU A 71 26.48 -20.85 -18.58
C GLU A 71 25.00 -20.53 -18.35
N ASN A 72 24.11 -21.10 -19.18
CA ASN A 72 22.66 -20.96 -19.07
C ASN A 72 22.12 -21.86 -17.97
N MET A 73 22.02 -21.28 -16.78
CA MET A 73 21.60 -21.97 -15.56
C MET A 73 20.08 -22.19 -15.47
N HIS A 74 19.31 -21.58 -16.38
CA HIS A 74 17.85 -21.56 -16.31
C HIS A 74 17.22 -21.96 -17.65
N PRO A 75 16.05 -22.63 -17.62
CA PRO A 75 15.35 -23.09 -18.82
C PRO A 75 14.44 -22.01 -19.40
N LYS A 76 15.01 -20.84 -19.70
CA LYS A 76 14.29 -19.66 -20.21
C LYS A 76 13.86 -19.86 -21.66
N ILE A 77 12.66 -19.41 -22.02
CA ILE A 77 12.18 -19.52 -23.39
C ILE A 77 13.00 -18.63 -24.32
N SER A 78 13.41 -17.43 -23.91
CA SER A 78 14.30 -16.56 -24.70
C SER A 78 15.58 -17.28 -25.14
N GLU A 79 16.20 -18.02 -24.23
CA GLU A 79 17.39 -18.82 -24.51
C GLU A 79 17.13 -19.97 -25.49
N ILE A 80 15.95 -20.60 -25.41
CA ILE A 80 15.51 -21.62 -26.38
C ILE A 80 15.33 -20.99 -27.77
N LEU A 81 14.72 -19.80 -27.84
CA LEU A 81 14.49 -19.06 -29.09
C LEU A 81 15.81 -18.59 -29.73
N ASN A 82 16.85 -18.36 -28.93
CA ASN A 82 18.18 -17.94 -29.38
C ASN A 82 19.09 -19.12 -29.82
N LEU A 83 18.67 -20.37 -29.64
CA LEU A 83 19.42 -21.53 -30.15
C LEU A 83 19.50 -21.52 -31.68
N PRO A 84 20.55 -22.13 -32.29
CA PRO A 84 20.57 -22.37 -33.72
C PRO A 84 19.31 -23.11 -34.19
N GLU A 85 18.75 -22.72 -35.33
CA GLU A 85 17.47 -23.25 -35.84
C GLU A 85 17.43 -24.79 -35.90
N GLN A 86 18.55 -25.45 -36.22
CA GLN A 86 18.62 -26.92 -36.21
C GLN A 86 18.42 -27.51 -34.80
N GLN A 87 19.01 -26.91 -33.77
CA GLN A 87 18.84 -27.35 -32.38
C GLN A 87 17.43 -27.06 -31.88
N GLN A 88 16.85 -25.91 -32.22
CA GLN A 88 15.44 -25.62 -31.94
C GLN A 88 14.53 -26.70 -32.53
N LYS A 89 14.71 -27.07 -33.81
CA LYS A 89 13.91 -28.13 -34.46
C LYS A 89 14.04 -29.48 -33.77
N LEU A 90 15.24 -29.87 -33.36
CA LEU A 90 15.46 -31.13 -32.62
C LEU A 90 14.69 -31.12 -31.30
N PHE A 91 14.80 -30.04 -30.53
CA PHE A 91 14.10 -29.91 -29.26
C PHE A 91 12.58 -29.82 -29.43
N TYR A 92 12.07 -29.06 -30.41
CA TYR A 92 10.63 -28.96 -30.67
C TYR A 92 10.02 -30.27 -31.16
N ASN A 93 10.72 -31.05 -31.99
CA ASN A 93 10.30 -32.41 -32.34
C ASN A 93 10.22 -33.31 -31.10
N TYR A 94 11.20 -33.22 -30.19
CA TYR A 94 11.17 -33.95 -28.93
C TYR A 94 9.97 -33.54 -28.07
N LEU A 95 9.69 -32.24 -27.95
CA LEU A 95 8.50 -31.74 -27.24
C LEU A 95 7.20 -32.30 -27.84
N LEU A 96 7.02 -32.25 -29.16
CA LEU A 96 5.80 -32.74 -29.82
C LEU A 96 5.60 -34.26 -29.71
N ASN A 97 6.65 -35.03 -29.41
CA ASN A 97 6.52 -36.46 -29.08
C ASN A 97 5.99 -36.71 -27.66
N LYS A 98 5.92 -35.67 -26.82
CA LYS A 98 5.64 -35.75 -25.38
C LYS A 98 4.41 -34.94 -24.97
N VAL A 99 4.17 -33.81 -25.65
CA VAL A 99 3.05 -32.91 -25.40
C VAL A 99 2.32 -32.61 -26.69
N ASP A 100 1.00 -32.44 -26.59
CA ASP A 100 0.18 -32.05 -27.73
C ASP A 100 0.54 -30.64 -28.22
N GLN A 101 0.48 -30.42 -29.53
CA GLN A 101 0.81 -29.14 -30.16
C GLN A 101 -0.01 -27.98 -29.57
N SER A 102 -1.29 -28.23 -29.23
CA SER A 102 -2.19 -27.24 -28.64
C SER A 102 -1.71 -26.70 -27.28
N THR A 103 -0.84 -27.43 -26.57
CA THR A 103 -0.32 -27.04 -25.25
C THR A 103 0.50 -25.75 -25.31
N LEU A 104 1.35 -25.61 -26.33
CA LEU A 104 2.22 -24.43 -26.50
C LEU A 104 1.72 -23.47 -27.60
N ASN A 105 0.67 -23.86 -28.34
CA ASN A 105 -0.01 -23.00 -29.31
C ASN A 105 -0.40 -21.61 -28.76
N PRO A 106 -0.84 -21.44 -27.49
CA PRO A 106 -1.13 -20.11 -26.94
C PRO A 106 0.04 -19.14 -27.06
N LEU A 107 1.28 -19.59 -26.85
CA LEU A 107 2.46 -18.71 -26.92
C LEU A 107 2.70 -18.11 -28.31
N THR A 108 2.08 -18.64 -29.37
CA THR A 108 2.22 -18.11 -30.73
C THR A 108 1.62 -16.70 -30.92
N VAL A 109 0.77 -16.23 -30.00
CA VAL A 109 0.30 -14.83 -30.03
C VAL A 109 1.42 -13.85 -29.63
N VAL A 110 2.33 -14.28 -28.74
CA VAL A 110 3.51 -13.50 -28.35
C VAL A 110 4.72 -13.85 -29.20
N ILE A 111 4.95 -15.13 -29.50
CA ILE A 111 6.07 -15.64 -30.30
C ILE A 111 5.56 -15.90 -31.73
N THR A 112 5.29 -14.82 -32.44
CA THR A 112 4.82 -14.86 -33.82
C THR A 112 5.92 -15.34 -34.78
N TYR A 113 5.55 -15.61 -36.04
CA TYR A 113 6.51 -15.99 -37.08
C TYR A 113 7.66 -14.99 -37.25
N SER A 114 7.41 -13.69 -37.05
CA SER A 114 8.42 -12.63 -37.09
C SER A 114 9.39 -12.66 -35.90
N VAL A 115 8.97 -13.22 -34.76
CA VAL A 115 9.81 -13.35 -33.55
C VAL A 115 10.63 -14.62 -33.63
N SER A 116 9.99 -15.77 -33.88
CA SER A 116 10.67 -17.03 -34.11
C SER A 116 9.89 -17.89 -35.10
N ARG A 117 10.38 -17.89 -36.34
CA ARG A 117 9.87 -18.74 -37.42
C ARG A 117 9.86 -20.23 -37.03
N PRO A 118 10.93 -20.81 -36.44
CA PRO A 118 10.91 -22.21 -36.04
C PRO A 118 9.83 -22.52 -35.00
N PHE A 119 9.69 -21.68 -33.96
CA PHE A 119 8.67 -21.90 -32.92
C PHE A 119 7.25 -21.82 -33.50
N SER A 120 6.95 -20.74 -34.24
CA SER A 120 5.63 -20.54 -34.83
C SER A 120 5.27 -21.68 -35.80
N LYS A 121 6.20 -22.17 -36.62
CA LYS A 121 5.94 -23.30 -37.53
C LYS A 121 5.56 -24.59 -36.80
N TYR A 122 6.16 -24.84 -35.63
CA TYR A 122 5.96 -26.08 -34.89
C TYR A 122 4.72 -26.06 -34.00
N PHE A 123 4.35 -24.91 -33.43
CA PHE A 123 3.28 -24.84 -32.44
C PHE A 123 2.03 -24.10 -32.89
N SER A 124 2.03 -23.44 -34.06
CA SER A 124 0.80 -22.83 -34.58
C SER A 124 -0.22 -23.90 -34.99
N SER A 125 -1.37 -23.88 -34.33
CA SER A 125 -2.54 -24.71 -34.65
C SER A 125 -3.80 -23.84 -34.72
N HIS A 126 -4.76 -24.28 -35.54
CA HIS A 126 -6.10 -23.68 -35.70
C HIS A 126 -7.13 -24.23 -34.70
N GLU A 127 -6.75 -25.15 -33.81
CA GLU A 127 -7.68 -25.75 -32.83
C GLU A 127 -8.20 -24.76 -31.79
N LEU A 128 -7.37 -23.77 -31.42
CA LEU A 128 -7.75 -22.68 -30.53
C LEU A 128 -7.95 -21.40 -31.33
N SER A 129 -9.06 -20.69 -31.07
CA SER A 129 -9.28 -19.34 -31.58
C SER A 129 -8.21 -18.37 -31.05
N PHE A 130 -8.10 -17.20 -31.67
CA PHE A 130 -7.16 -16.18 -31.22
C PHE A 130 -7.45 -15.73 -29.79
N GLU A 131 -8.71 -15.50 -29.46
CA GLU A 131 -9.20 -15.15 -28.12
C GLU A 131 -8.92 -16.27 -27.13
N GLY A 132 -9.18 -17.53 -27.50
CA GLY A 132 -8.92 -18.68 -26.63
C GLY A 132 -7.44 -18.87 -26.30
N LYS A 133 -6.53 -18.46 -27.20
CA LYS A 133 -5.09 -18.43 -26.91
C LYS A 133 -4.75 -17.36 -25.88
N ILE A 134 -5.32 -16.16 -26.02
CA ILE A 134 -5.12 -15.05 -25.08
C ILE A 134 -5.65 -15.43 -23.69
N ASP A 135 -6.87 -15.94 -23.62
CA ASP A 135 -7.50 -16.39 -22.37
C ASP A 135 -6.64 -17.45 -21.67
N LYS A 136 -6.07 -18.40 -22.42
CA LYS A 136 -5.21 -19.44 -21.84
C LYS A 136 -3.91 -18.88 -21.26
N LEU A 137 -3.29 -17.91 -21.94
CA LEU A 137 -2.11 -17.23 -21.41
C LEU A 137 -2.45 -16.42 -20.17
N GLU A 138 -3.56 -15.67 -20.18
CA GLU A 138 -4.02 -14.85 -19.07
C GLU A 138 -4.35 -15.69 -17.83
N GLU A 139 -5.11 -16.78 -18.00
CA GLU A 139 -5.42 -17.75 -16.95
C GLU A 139 -4.13 -18.32 -16.33
N THR A 140 -3.16 -18.65 -17.18
CA THR A 140 -1.87 -19.21 -16.73
C THR A 140 -1.03 -18.15 -16.01
N LEU A 141 -0.94 -16.92 -16.54
CA LEU A 141 -0.25 -15.82 -15.86
C LEU A 141 -0.86 -15.56 -14.48
N LYS A 142 -2.19 -15.50 -14.39
CA LYS A 142 -2.90 -15.25 -13.13
C LYS A 142 -2.64 -16.35 -12.10
N GLU A 143 -2.75 -17.62 -12.48
CA GLU A 143 -2.53 -18.77 -11.60
C GLU A 143 -1.11 -18.82 -11.00
N PHE A 144 -0.10 -18.48 -11.81
CA PHE A 144 1.31 -18.53 -11.41
C PHE A 144 1.87 -17.17 -10.97
N SER A 145 1.07 -16.11 -10.90
CA SER A 145 1.53 -14.77 -10.51
C SER A 145 1.99 -14.67 -9.05
N SER A 146 1.32 -15.39 -8.14
CA SER A 146 1.58 -15.33 -6.70
C SER A 146 2.97 -15.84 -6.34
N GLN A 147 3.70 -15.06 -5.54
CA GLN A 147 5.02 -15.42 -4.99
C GLN A 147 4.99 -16.65 -4.07
N HIS A 148 3.80 -17.01 -3.55
CA HIS A 148 3.67 -17.96 -2.45
C HIS A 148 2.67 -19.09 -2.72
N SER A 149 2.10 -19.18 -3.92
CA SER A 149 1.23 -20.29 -4.27
C SER A 149 1.99 -21.62 -4.38
N ASN A 150 1.24 -22.70 -4.25
CA ASN A 150 1.75 -24.06 -4.39
C ASN A 150 2.25 -24.30 -5.82
N GLN A 151 1.46 -23.90 -6.81
CA GLN A 151 1.76 -24.03 -8.23
C GLN A 151 3.01 -23.24 -8.63
N THR A 152 3.17 -21.99 -8.16
CA THR A 152 4.40 -21.23 -8.37
C THR A 152 5.62 -21.95 -7.79
N THR A 153 5.45 -22.60 -6.63
CA THR A 153 6.55 -23.34 -6.01
C THR A 153 6.91 -24.60 -6.80
N ASP A 154 5.93 -25.25 -7.45
CA ASP A 154 6.18 -26.37 -8.36
C ASP A 154 7.02 -25.94 -9.58
N LEU A 155 6.75 -24.76 -10.18
CA LEU A 155 7.60 -24.22 -11.25
C LEU A 155 9.01 -23.88 -10.76
N ARG A 156 9.14 -23.25 -9.59
CA ARG A 156 10.44 -22.94 -8.99
C ARG A 156 11.26 -24.20 -8.69
N TYR A 157 10.60 -25.27 -8.29
CA TYR A 157 11.24 -26.57 -8.13
C TYR A 157 11.81 -27.10 -9.45
N LEU A 158 11.06 -26.99 -10.56
CA LEU A 158 11.54 -27.41 -11.88
C LEU A 158 12.73 -26.57 -12.36
N ILE A 159 12.71 -25.27 -12.10
CA ILE A 159 13.83 -24.37 -12.38
C ILE A 159 15.06 -24.77 -11.56
N PHE A 160 14.88 -25.04 -10.26
CA PHE A 160 15.93 -25.54 -9.39
C PHE A 160 16.49 -26.89 -9.87
N TYR A 161 15.63 -27.82 -10.27
CA TYR A 161 16.03 -29.10 -10.84
C TYR A 161 16.91 -28.92 -12.09
N TYR A 162 16.55 -27.99 -12.98
CA TYR A 162 17.38 -27.67 -14.14
C TYR A 162 18.76 -27.10 -13.74
N MET A 163 18.82 -26.24 -12.72
CA MET A 163 20.10 -25.74 -12.19
C MET A 163 20.97 -26.88 -11.62
N GLN A 164 20.35 -27.89 -11.00
CA GLN A 164 21.04 -29.09 -10.50
C GLN A 164 21.65 -29.91 -11.65
N LEU A 165 20.92 -30.10 -12.76
CA LEU A 165 21.43 -30.78 -13.95
C LEU A 165 22.68 -30.10 -14.53
N LYS A 166 22.80 -28.78 -14.39
CA LYS A 166 23.97 -28.00 -14.83
C LYS A 166 25.15 -28.03 -13.83
N ASN A 167 25.03 -28.74 -12.70
CA ASN A 167 26.02 -28.85 -11.61
C ASN A 167 26.44 -27.48 -11.03
N ARG A 168 25.48 -26.56 -10.89
CA ARG A 168 25.77 -25.18 -10.44
C ARG A 168 25.35 -24.88 -9.00
N ILE A 169 24.77 -25.84 -8.30
CA ILE A 169 24.33 -25.69 -6.91
C ILE A 169 25.13 -26.66 -6.04
N ILE A 170 25.85 -26.12 -5.06
CA ILE A 170 26.51 -26.90 -4.01
C ILE A 170 25.73 -26.62 -2.72
N MET A 171 25.17 -27.65 -2.12
CA MET A 171 24.41 -27.54 -0.88
C MET A 171 24.63 -28.75 0.03
N PRO A 172 24.39 -28.61 1.35
CA PRO A 172 24.49 -29.75 2.26
C PRO A 172 23.53 -30.87 1.87
N VAL A 173 24.03 -32.12 1.90
CA VAL A 173 23.30 -33.33 1.47
C VAL A 173 21.91 -33.44 2.11
N GLN A 174 21.81 -33.12 3.40
CA GLN A 174 20.55 -33.16 4.14
C GLN A 174 19.46 -32.24 3.54
N HIS A 175 19.84 -31.07 3.03
CA HIS A 175 18.90 -30.17 2.37
C HIS A 175 18.53 -30.66 0.97
N LEU A 176 19.47 -31.28 0.26
CA LEU A 176 19.22 -31.84 -1.06
C LEU A 176 18.24 -33.01 -0.99
N GLU A 177 18.48 -33.98 -0.10
CA GLU A 177 17.60 -35.13 0.13
C GLU A 177 16.16 -34.70 0.47
N LEU A 178 16.03 -33.60 1.21
CA LEU A 178 14.74 -33.05 1.59
C LEU A 178 14.01 -32.43 0.38
N ILE A 179 14.72 -31.71 -0.50
CA ILE A 179 14.15 -31.14 -1.73
C ILE A 179 13.82 -32.23 -2.75
N GLU A 180 14.60 -33.30 -2.85
CA GLU A 180 14.35 -34.43 -3.75
C GLU A 180 13.03 -35.17 -3.43
N ARG A 181 12.55 -35.06 -2.19
CA ARG A 181 11.22 -35.58 -1.80
C ARG A 181 10.06 -34.70 -2.25
N TYR A 182 10.28 -33.41 -2.52
CA TYR A 182 9.24 -32.46 -2.94
C TYR A 182 8.26 -32.96 -4.03
N PRO A 183 8.70 -33.53 -5.17
CA PRO A 183 7.81 -34.00 -6.22
C PRO A 183 6.99 -35.23 -5.81
N LEU A 184 7.39 -35.94 -4.75
CA LEU A 184 6.74 -37.17 -4.27
C LEU A 184 5.68 -36.91 -3.21
N LEU A 185 5.63 -35.69 -2.67
CA LEU A 185 4.74 -35.29 -1.59
C LEU A 185 3.55 -34.50 -2.16
N GLU A 186 2.36 -34.70 -1.59
CA GLU A 186 1.20 -33.86 -1.83
C GLU A 186 1.31 -32.50 -1.11
N HIS A 187 0.58 -31.50 -1.59
CA HIS A 187 0.69 -30.12 -1.09
C HIS A 187 0.24 -29.93 0.36
N ASP A 188 -0.64 -30.80 0.85
CA ASP A 188 -1.14 -30.84 2.23
C ASP A 188 -0.17 -31.54 3.20
N ASN A 189 0.90 -32.16 2.69
CA ASN A 189 1.86 -32.86 3.53
C ASN A 189 2.58 -31.88 4.49
N PRO A 190 2.68 -32.18 5.81
CA PRO A 190 3.30 -31.29 6.78
C PRO A 190 4.75 -30.90 6.45
N LEU A 191 5.52 -31.78 5.80
CA LEU A 191 6.90 -31.49 5.40
C LEU A 191 6.98 -30.33 4.40
N MET A 192 5.92 -30.10 3.61
CA MET A 192 5.89 -29.03 2.62
C MET A 192 6.00 -27.64 3.25
N ALA A 193 5.64 -27.46 4.53
CA ALA A 193 5.83 -26.19 5.24
C ALA A 193 7.31 -25.83 5.39
N MET A 194 8.20 -26.82 5.45
CA MET A 194 9.65 -26.62 5.52
C MET A 194 10.30 -26.55 4.13
N ILE A 195 9.85 -27.39 3.19
CA ILE A 195 10.50 -27.52 1.87
C ILE A 195 10.21 -26.32 0.95
N ARG A 196 8.95 -25.84 0.92
CA ARG A 196 8.52 -24.76 0.02
C ARG A 196 9.32 -23.46 0.24
N PRO A 197 9.53 -22.98 1.49
CA PRO A 197 10.38 -21.82 1.73
C PRO A 197 11.81 -22.00 1.20
N THR A 198 12.40 -23.18 1.37
CA THR A 198 13.75 -23.45 0.86
C THR A 198 13.82 -23.35 -0.66
N ILE A 199 12.88 -23.98 -1.38
CA ILE A 199 12.82 -23.90 -2.85
C ILE A 199 12.66 -22.45 -3.33
N ARG A 200 11.75 -21.69 -2.70
CA ARG A 200 11.52 -20.28 -3.03
C ARG A 200 12.76 -19.42 -2.80
N THR A 201 13.43 -19.59 -1.66
CA THR A 201 14.65 -18.83 -1.34
C THR A 201 15.78 -19.17 -2.31
N LEU A 202 15.99 -20.45 -2.62
CA LEU A 202 17.04 -20.86 -3.57
C LEU A 202 16.80 -20.27 -4.96
N GLU A 203 15.55 -20.23 -5.39
CA GLU A 203 15.18 -19.58 -6.65
C GLU A 203 15.33 -18.06 -6.57
N MET A 204 14.91 -17.40 -5.49
CA MET A 204 15.02 -15.94 -5.34
C MET A 204 16.46 -15.43 -5.29
N VAL A 205 17.42 -16.25 -4.84
CA VAL A 205 18.85 -15.91 -4.86
C VAL A 205 19.49 -16.28 -6.20
N SER A 206 18.83 -17.08 -7.04
CA SER A 206 19.37 -17.49 -8.34
C SER A 206 19.72 -16.33 -9.29
N PRO A 207 18.94 -15.22 -9.37
CA PRO A 207 19.25 -14.10 -10.24
C PRO A 207 20.58 -13.42 -9.91
N SER A 208 21.05 -13.48 -8.66
CA SER A 208 22.38 -12.95 -8.29
C SER A 208 23.53 -13.68 -8.97
N PHE A 209 23.27 -14.84 -9.57
CA PHE A 209 24.23 -15.61 -10.37
C PHE A 209 23.96 -15.51 -11.89
N GLU A 210 22.93 -14.78 -12.29
CA GLU A 210 22.58 -14.55 -13.69
C GLU A 210 23.37 -13.35 -14.25
N LYS A 211 23.88 -13.50 -15.48
CA LYS A 211 24.57 -12.41 -16.18
C LYS A 211 23.75 -11.82 -17.33
N ASN A 212 22.74 -12.53 -17.80
CA ASN A 212 21.99 -12.21 -19.02
C ASN A 212 20.49 -12.36 -18.76
N ILE A 213 19.83 -11.26 -18.41
CA ILE A 213 18.36 -11.16 -18.47
C ILE A 213 18.02 -10.65 -19.87
N ASP A 214 17.17 -11.36 -20.61
CA ASP A 214 16.71 -10.92 -21.93
C ASP A 214 15.59 -9.88 -21.77
N ILE A 215 16.00 -8.63 -21.53
CA ILE A 215 15.09 -7.50 -21.37
C ILE A 215 14.22 -7.32 -22.61
N THR A 216 14.79 -7.55 -23.81
CA THR A 216 14.07 -7.41 -25.08
C THR A 216 12.91 -8.40 -25.18
N TYR A 217 13.11 -9.66 -24.77
CA TYR A 217 12.01 -10.63 -24.71
C TYR A 217 10.94 -10.24 -23.69
N LEU A 218 11.35 -9.77 -22.50
CA LEU A 218 10.41 -9.36 -21.45
C LEU A 218 9.55 -8.16 -21.86
N GLU A 219 10.17 -7.14 -22.45
CA GLU A 219 9.45 -5.97 -23.00
C GLU A 219 8.47 -6.41 -24.08
N LEU A 220 8.91 -7.22 -25.05
CA LEU A 220 8.07 -7.77 -26.10
C LEU A 220 6.88 -8.56 -25.54
N PHE A 221 7.12 -9.40 -24.53
CA PHE A 221 6.08 -10.20 -23.91
C PHE A 221 5.02 -9.33 -23.27
N TRP A 222 5.43 -8.37 -22.43
CA TRP A 222 4.49 -7.52 -21.70
C TRP A 222 3.77 -6.53 -22.59
N GLU A 223 4.46 -5.94 -23.57
CA GLU A 223 3.86 -5.08 -24.60
C GLU A 223 2.71 -5.82 -25.28
N ARG A 224 2.98 -6.97 -25.89
CA ARG A 224 1.97 -7.76 -26.59
C ARG A 224 0.83 -8.22 -25.69
N MET A 225 1.12 -8.78 -24.53
CA MET A 225 0.07 -9.24 -23.62
C MET A 225 -0.82 -8.07 -23.18
N SER A 226 -0.24 -6.90 -22.95
CA SER A 226 -1.00 -5.71 -22.54
C SER A 226 -1.89 -5.15 -23.64
N GLU A 227 -1.43 -5.13 -24.90
CA GLU A 227 -2.20 -4.68 -26.06
C GLU A 227 -3.34 -5.64 -26.44
N LEU A 228 -3.18 -6.92 -26.13
CA LEU A 228 -4.16 -7.97 -26.49
C LEU A 228 -5.32 -8.09 -25.50
N THR A 229 -5.32 -7.32 -24.40
CA THR A 229 -6.33 -7.44 -23.34
C THR A 229 -6.75 -6.07 -22.83
N GLU A 230 -8.01 -5.96 -22.40
CA GLU A 230 -8.56 -4.74 -21.79
C GLU A 230 -8.53 -4.81 -20.27
N CYS A 231 -8.49 -3.63 -19.63
CA CYS A 231 -8.47 -3.53 -18.18
C CYS A 231 -9.75 -4.13 -17.56
N GLU A 232 -9.58 -4.85 -16.46
CA GLU A 232 -10.68 -5.35 -15.62
C GLU A 232 -10.54 -4.71 -14.24
N LEU A 233 -11.21 -3.58 -14.04
CA LEU A 233 -11.09 -2.78 -12.83
C LEU A 233 -12.03 -3.30 -11.75
N PHE A 234 -11.52 -3.49 -10.55
CA PHE A 234 -12.36 -3.70 -9.37
C PHE A 234 -12.31 -2.50 -8.43
N GLN A 235 -13.47 -2.21 -7.86
CA GLN A 235 -13.68 -1.15 -6.90
C GLN A 235 -13.89 -1.74 -5.50
N VAL A 236 -13.45 -1.01 -4.48
CA VAL A 236 -13.77 -1.32 -3.10
C VAL A 236 -14.90 -0.38 -2.65
N LYS A 237 -16.04 -0.96 -2.27
CA LYS A 237 -17.17 -0.24 -1.69
C LYS A 237 -17.39 -0.72 -0.26
N PHE A 238 -17.11 0.16 0.69
CA PHE A 238 -17.58 0.04 2.06
C PHE A 238 -19.00 0.56 2.15
N ASP A 239 -19.82 -0.12 2.92
CA ASP A 239 -21.16 0.35 3.22
C ASP A 239 -21.08 1.70 3.92
N VAL A 240 -21.98 2.60 3.52
CA VAL A 240 -22.28 3.78 4.32
C VAL A 240 -23.04 3.24 5.51
N GLU A 241 -22.42 3.28 6.69
CA GLU A 241 -23.06 2.78 7.92
C GLU A 241 -24.42 3.46 8.07
N ASP A 242 -25.45 2.67 8.44
CA ASP A 242 -26.73 3.26 8.84
C ASP A 242 -26.57 3.83 10.24
N LEU A 243 -26.16 5.09 10.28
CA LEU A 243 -25.86 5.76 11.53
C LEU A 243 -27.14 6.33 12.13
N ILE A 244 -27.99 5.41 12.61
CA ILE A 244 -29.28 5.67 13.26
C ILE A 244 -29.11 6.64 14.44
N ASP A 245 -27.96 6.58 15.12
CA ASP A 245 -27.63 7.37 16.30
C ASP A 245 -26.98 8.74 15.99
N ARG A 246 -26.87 9.14 14.72
CA ARG A 246 -26.23 10.43 14.33
C ARG A 246 -26.87 11.63 14.97
N LYS A 247 -28.19 11.74 14.80
CA LYS A 247 -28.96 12.90 15.26
C LYS A 247 -28.87 12.99 16.78
N ASP A 248 -29.08 11.86 17.46
CA ASP A 248 -28.99 11.77 18.91
C ASP A 248 -27.59 12.12 19.41
N SER A 249 -26.54 11.63 18.75
CA SER A 249 -25.14 11.95 19.09
C SER A 249 -24.83 13.43 18.91
N LEU A 250 -25.28 14.03 17.80
CA LEU A 250 -25.08 15.45 17.51
C LEU A 250 -25.85 16.32 18.50
N GLU A 251 -27.10 15.98 18.80
CA GLU A 251 -27.92 16.67 19.79
C GLU A 251 -27.31 16.58 21.19
N GLN A 252 -26.79 15.42 21.58
CA GLN A 252 -26.13 15.24 22.87
C GLN A 252 -24.86 16.09 22.98
N ILE A 253 -23.98 16.03 21.97
CA ILE A 253 -22.77 16.85 21.92
C ILE A 253 -23.13 18.34 21.97
N TYR A 254 -24.15 18.77 21.23
CA TYR A 254 -24.62 20.14 21.24
C TYR A 254 -25.13 20.57 22.63
N LYS A 255 -25.93 19.74 23.30
CA LYS A 255 -26.44 20.03 24.65
C LYS A 255 -25.31 20.20 25.66
N GLU A 256 -24.32 19.30 25.63
CA GLU A 256 -23.14 19.38 26.49
C GLU A 256 -22.33 20.64 26.23
N LEU A 257 -22.04 20.94 24.95
CA LEU A 257 -21.29 22.14 24.59
C LEU A 257 -22.04 23.42 25.01
N LYS A 258 -23.36 23.46 24.76
CA LYS A 258 -24.21 24.57 25.18
C LYS A 258 -24.18 24.79 26.68
N TYR A 259 -24.27 23.72 27.47
CA TYR A 259 -24.15 23.82 28.92
C TYR A 259 -22.85 24.49 29.35
N PHE A 260 -21.70 24.06 28.80
CA PHE A 260 -20.42 24.65 29.18
C PHE A 260 -20.26 26.10 28.67
N THR A 261 -20.81 26.42 27.50
CA THR A 261 -20.86 27.81 27.02
C THR A 261 -21.69 28.70 27.93
N ASP A 262 -22.89 28.23 28.33
CA ASP A 262 -23.75 28.96 29.25
C ASP A 262 -23.09 29.12 30.64
N LEU A 263 -22.40 28.08 31.12
CA LEU A 263 -21.60 28.13 32.35
C LEU A 263 -20.51 29.21 32.25
N PHE A 264 -19.71 29.20 31.18
CA PHE A 264 -18.66 30.20 30.95
C PHE A 264 -19.24 31.62 30.97
N HIS A 265 -20.33 31.87 30.26
CA HIS A 265 -20.97 33.20 30.20
C HIS A 265 -21.50 33.67 31.55
N THR A 266 -22.06 32.76 32.34
CA THR A 266 -22.77 33.10 33.58
C THR A 266 -21.85 33.20 34.79
N THR A 267 -20.81 32.38 34.87
CA THR A 267 -19.96 32.29 36.07
C THR A 267 -18.57 32.87 35.88
N SER A 268 -17.98 32.77 34.69
CA SER A 268 -16.54 33.02 34.52
C SER A 268 -16.17 33.55 33.12
N PRO A 269 -16.79 34.64 32.63
CA PRO A 269 -16.62 35.11 31.25
C PRO A 269 -15.21 35.64 30.91
N LEU A 270 -14.35 35.80 31.92
CA LEU A 270 -12.96 36.24 31.78
C LEU A 270 -11.95 35.11 32.06
N ASP A 271 -12.42 33.86 32.21
CA ASP A 271 -11.53 32.71 32.40
C ASP A 271 -10.87 32.31 31.07
N HIS A 272 -9.60 32.66 30.92
CA HIS A 272 -8.81 32.37 29.71
C HIS A 272 -8.66 30.86 29.46
N LYS A 273 -8.50 30.05 30.50
CA LYS A 273 -8.38 28.60 30.36
C LYS A 273 -9.67 28.00 29.82
N MET A 274 -10.80 28.39 30.41
CA MET A 274 -12.11 27.92 29.97
C MET A 274 -12.40 28.36 28.54
N LEU A 275 -12.09 29.62 28.19
CA LEU A 275 -12.24 30.13 26.82
C LEU A 275 -11.42 29.33 25.81
N VAL A 276 -10.14 29.05 26.08
CA VAL A 276 -9.29 28.28 25.15
C VAL A 276 -9.80 26.85 24.98
N LEU A 277 -10.16 26.17 26.08
CA LEU A 277 -10.69 24.80 26.01
C LEU A 277 -12.04 24.73 25.28
N LEU A 278 -12.94 25.70 25.52
CA LEU A 278 -14.20 25.81 24.78
C LEU A 278 -13.97 26.18 23.31
N GLY A 279 -13.01 27.03 23.01
CA GLY A 279 -12.62 27.37 21.64
C GLY A 279 -12.15 26.15 20.86
N ILE A 280 -11.22 25.35 21.42
CA ILE A 280 -10.74 24.11 20.79
C ILE A 280 -11.88 23.09 20.63
N THR A 281 -12.72 22.93 21.65
CA THR A 281 -13.87 22.00 21.62
C THR A 281 -14.90 22.44 20.57
N THR A 282 -15.20 23.73 20.48
CA THR A 282 -16.16 24.28 19.51
C THR A 282 -15.62 24.19 18.09
N PHE A 283 -14.33 24.44 17.88
CA PHE A 283 -13.67 24.22 16.57
C PHE A 283 -13.77 22.75 16.14
N SER A 284 -13.51 21.83 17.07
CA SER A 284 -13.67 20.38 16.85
C SER A 284 -15.13 20.01 16.54
N TYR A 285 -16.08 20.55 17.30
CA TYR A 285 -17.51 20.34 17.07
C TYR A 285 -17.96 20.83 15.69
N LYS A 286 -17.49 22.00 15.23
CA LYS A 286 -17.82 22.50 13.88
C LYS A 286 -17.33 21.56 12.78
N ARG A 287 -16.12 21.02 12.89
CA ARG A 287 -15.60 20.00 11.96
C ARG A 287 -16.41 18.71 12.01
N PHE A 288 -16.80 18.29 13.21
CA PHE A 288 -17.68 17.13 13.39
C PHE A 288 -19.08 17.37 12.80
N LEU A 289 -19.60 18.59 12.90
CA LEU A 289 -20.86 18.99 12.27
C LEU A 289 -20.76 18.93 10.75
N GLU A 290 -19.69 19.46 10.14
CA GLU A 290 -19.42 19.35 8.70
C GLU A 290 -19.37 17.88 8.24
N LEU A 291 -18.70 17.00 9.00
CA LEU A 291 -18.66 15.56 8.75
C LEU A 291 -20.08 14.98 8.66
N VAL A 292 -20.95 15.38 9.60
CA VAL A 292 -22.30 14.85 9.71
C VAL A 292 -23.23 15.40 8.63
N GLU A 293 -23.31 16.72 8.49
CA GLU A 293 -24.22 17.43 7.59
C GLU A 293 -23.92 17.14 6.12
N HIS A 294 -22.64 16.93 5.77
CA HIS A 294 -22.22 16.65 4.40
C HIS A 294 -21.94 15.17 4.11
N ASN A 295 -22.26 14.27 5.06
CA ASN A 295 -22.07 12.82 4.93
C ASN A 295 -20.65 12.41 4.52
N LEU A 296 -19.63 13.01 5.15
CA LEU A 296 -18.23 12.85 4.75
C LEU A 296 -17.54 11.57 5.32
N TYR A 297 -18.30 10.64 5.90
CA TYR A 297 -17.77 9.50 6.68
C TYR A 297 -16.80 8.60 5.91
N ASN A 298 -17.09 8.34 4.64
CA ASN A 298 -16.33 7.44 3.77
C ASN A 298 -15.40 8.19 2.79
N THR A 299 -15.06 9.46 3.11
CA THR A 299 -14.33 10.36 2.20
C THR A 299 -12.91 10.66 2.70
N ILE A 300 -12.06 11.15 1.80
CA ILE A 300 -10.73 11.68 2.14
C ILE A 300 -10.86 12.81 3.19
N THR A 301 -11.81 13.74 2.98
CA THR A 301 -12.06 14.85 3.90
C THR A 301 -12.44 14.38 5.31
N GLY A 302 -13.17 13.25 5.42
CA GLY A 302 -13.48 12.64 6.71
C GLY A 302 -12.22 12.24 7.51
N ARG A 303 -11.15 11.81 6.82
CA ARG A 303 -9.84 11.54 7.45
C ARG A 303 -9.19 12.82 7.95
N SER A 304 -9.21 13.89 7.16
CA SER A 304 -8.69 15.21 7.58
C SER A 304 -9.43 15.76 8.81
N ILE A 305 -10.76 15.60 8.85
CA ILE A 305 -11.56 15.98 10.04
C ILE A 305 -11.12 15.16 11.25
N THR A 306 -11.07 13.83 11.13
CA THR A 306 -10.71 12.92 12.24
C THR A 306 -9.31 13.22 12.78
N ARG A 307 -8.33 13.43 11.90
CA ARG A 307 -6.98 13.86 12.26
C ARG A 307 -6.97 15.15 13.08
N SER A 308 -7.75 16.15 12.65
CA SER A 308 -7.87 17.42 13.37
C SER A 308 -8.48 17.24 14.76
N LEU A 309 -9.52 16.39 14.89
CA LEU A 309 -10.11 16.06 16.19
C LEU A 309 -9.09 15.41 17.14
N ILE A 310 -8.26 14.48 16.62
CA ILE A 310 -7.18 13.85 17.40
C ILE A 310 -6.17 14.88 17.90
N GLU A 311 -5.70 15.76 17.00
CA GLU A 311 -4.70 16.78 17.33
C GLU A 311 -5.23 17.76 18.39
N ASN A 312 -6.47 18.21 18.24
CA ASN A 312 -7.14 19.10 19.19
C ASN A 312 -7.26 18.46 20.57
N TYR A 313 -7.71 17.21 20.64
CA TYR A 313 -7.82 16.45 21.88
C TYR A 313 -6.45 16.28 22.58
N ILE A 314 -5.41 15.90 21.82
CA ILE A 314 -4.04 15.79 22.35
C ILE A 314 -3.52 17.15 22.84
N MET A 315 -3.79 18.22 22.09
CA MET A 315 -3.38 19.57 22.47
C MET A 315 -4.07 20.04 23.77
N MET A 316 -5.36 19.79 23.95
CA MET A 316 -6.07 20.11 25.19
C MET A 316 -5.41 19.43 26.40
N LYS A 317 -5.15 18.12 26.31
CA LYS A 317 -4.45 17.41 27.38
C LYS A 317 -3.03 17.94 27.59
N TYR A 318 -2.35 18.35 26.52
CA TYR A 318 -0.98 18.88 26.60
C TYR A 318 -0.94 20.23 27.33
N LEU A 319 -1.86 21.13 27.01
CA LEU A 319 -2.00 22.43 27.70
C LEU A 319 -2.29 22.22 29.18
N LEU A 320 -3.22 21.32 29.53
CA LEU A 320 -3.54 20.95 30.91
C LEU A 320 -2.37 20.29 31.66
N LEU A 321 -1.52 19.55 30.96
CA LEU A 321 -0.30 19.00 31.56
C LEU A 321 0.69 20.12 31.91
N ARG A 322 0.85 21.07 30.98
CA ARG A 322 1.86 22.13 31.04
C ARG A 322 1.47 23.33 31.89
N GLU A 323 0.18 23.58 32.13
CA GLU A 323 -0.27 24.69 32.99
C GLU A 323 0.32 24.63 34.40
N LYS A 324 0.67 23.42 34.88
CA LYS A 324 1.33 23.22 36.19
C LYS A 324 2.74 23.77 36.24
N GLU A 325 3.40 23.86 35.08
CA GLU A 325 4.78 24.33 34.93
C GLU A 325 4.82 25.78 34.45
N LYS A 326 3.76 26.25 33.78
CA LYS A 326 3.71 27.54 33.10
C LYS A 326 2.33 28.18 33.22
N GLU A 327 2.21 29.17 34.09
CA GLU A 327 0.95 29.82 34.46
C GLU A 327 0.30 30.57 33.27
N ASN A 328 1.09 31.20 32.40
CA ASN A 328 0.61 32.00 31.26
C ASN A 328 0.43 31.19 29.96
N ILE A 329 0.45 29.85 30.02
CA ILE A 329 0.43 29.00 28.82
C ILE A 329 -0.80 29.20 27.92
N TRP A 330 -1.96 29.51 28.52
CA TRP A 330 -3.21 29.69 27.79
C TRP A 330 -3.16 30.90 26.86
N GLU A 331 -2.67 32.03 27.38
CA GLU A 331 -2.45 33.26 26.62
C GLU A 331 -1.37 33.07 25.55
N GLU A 332 -0.28 32.38 25.88
CA GLU A 332 0.77 32.05 24.90
C GLU A 332 0.27 31.18 23.75
N TYR A 333 -0.63 30.22 24.03
CA TYR A 333 -1.23 29.39 22.99
C TYR A 333 -2.08 30.22 22.01
N GLN A 334 -2.83 31.20 22.52
CA GLN A 334 -3.60 32.12 21.67
C GLN A 334 -2.67 32.97 20.80
N TYR A 335 -1.66 33.62 21.39
CA TYR A 335 -0.73 34.46 20.63
C TYR A 335 0.17 33.67 19.69
N TYR A 336 0.48 32.42 20.00
CA TYR A 336 1.13 31.52 19.05
C TYR A 336 0.31 31.38 17.76
N GLY A 337 -1.00 31.14 17.90
CA GLY A 337 -1.93 31.04 16.77
C GLY A 337 -2.04 32.36 15.99
N LEU A 338 -2.22 33.48 16.70
CA LEU A 338 -2.26 34.81 16.07
C LEU A 338 -0.93 35.19 15.40
N GLY A 339 0.20 34.75 15.94
CA GLY A 339 1.53 34.90 15.33
C GLY A 339 1.64 34.24 13.96
N GLN A 340 0.91 33.14 13.71
CA GLN A 340 0.85 32.52 12.38
C GLN A 340 0.10 33.40 11.39
N PHE A 341 -1.00 34.02 11.79
CA PHE A 341 -1.72 34.99 10.94
C PHE A 341 -0.92 36.26 10.72
N LYS A 342 -0.21 36.77 11.74
CA LYS A 342 0.70 37.90 11.59
C LYS A 342 1.74 37.62 10.49
N LEU A 343 2.34 36.43 10.49
CA LEU A 343 3.31 36.07 9.46
C LEU A 343 2.73 36.10 8.04
N ILE A 344 1.46 35.73 7.88
CA ILE A 344 0.77 35.80 6.58
C ILE A 344 0.50 37.25 6.19
N THR A 345 0.05 38.09 7.11
CA THR A 345 -0.27 39.50 6.82
C THR A 345 0.97 40.33 6.55
N GLU A 346 2.06 40.13 7.29
CA GLU A 346 3.33 40.83 7.04
C GLU A 346 3.89 40.49 5.64
N ARG A 347 3.77 39.22 5.22
CA ARG A 347 4.15 38.83 3.85
C ARG A 347 3.29 39.51 2.79
N TYR A 348 1.98 39.63 3.05
CA TYR A 348 1.06 40.34 2.16
C TYR A 348 1.36 41.85 2.08
N GLU A 349 1.67 42.49 3.21
CA GLU A 349 2.11 43.90 3.26
C GLU A 349 3.41 44.10 2.46
N ASP A 350 4.37 43.18 2.58
CA ASP A 350 5.64 43.23 1.85
C ASP A 350 5.46 42.97 0.34
N SER A 351 4.64 41.99 -0.03
CA SER A 351 4.55 41.51 -1.42
C SER A 351 3.42 42.15 -2.23
N GLY A 352 2.48 42.82 -1.57
CA GLY A 352 1.20 43.20 -2.15
C GLY A 352 0.30 42.00 -2.48
N ASP A 353 -0.80 42.28 -3.16
CA ASP A 353 -1.80 41.28 -3.53
C ASP A 353 -1.38 40.48 -4.78
N ILE A 354 -0.67 39.38 -4.55
CA ILE A 354 -0.26 38.44 -5.60
C ILE A 354 -1.46 37.57 -6.07
N TYR A 355 -2.47 37.38 -5.21
CA TYR A 355 -3.59 36.47 -5.44
C TYR A 355 -4.94 37.17 -5.19
N PRO A 356 -5.39 38.03 -6.11
CA PRO A 356 -6.52 38.94 -5.86
C PRO A 356 -7.89 38.28 -5.69
N ASN A 357 -8.01 37.00 -6.02
CA ASN A 357 -9.23 36.19 -5.82
C ASN A 357 -9.00 35.06 -4.81
N SER A 358 -8.04 35.22 -3.90
CA SER A 358 -7.79 34.27 -2.83
C SER A 358 -8.98 34.16 -1.88
N HIS A 359 -9.17 32.99 -1.27
CA HIS A 359 -10.11 32.80 -0.17
C HIS A 359 -9.60 33.40 1.15
N VAL A 360 -8.32 33.79 1.21
CA VAL A 360 -7.70 34.43 2.37
C VAL A 360 -7.97 35.92 2.32
N ASP A 361 -8.80 36.41 3.24
CA ASP A 361 -9.02 37.85 3.43
C ASP A 361 -7.94 38.42 4.35
N TYR A 362 -6.88 38.96 3.74
CA TYR A 362 -5.70 39.51 4.45
C TYR A 362 -6.05 40.66 5.40
N ASN A 363 -7.03 41.50 5.02
CA ASN A 363 -7.45 42.63 5.85
C ASN A 363 -8.18 42.11 7.09
N TYR A 364 -9.09 41.16 6.92
CA TYR A 364 -9.82 40.57 8.03
C TYR A 364 -8.90 39.83 9.01
N ILE A 365 -7.99 38.98 8.54
CA ILE A 365 -7.05 38.28 9.44
C ILE A 365 -6.09 39.27 10.13
N GLY A 366 -5.74 40.40 9.49
CA GLY A 366 -4.97 41.46 10.11
C GLY A 366 -5.68 42.10 11.29
N LEU A 367 -6.99 42.34 11.17
CA LEU A 367 -7.82 42.82 12.29
C LEU A 367 -7.84 41.82 13.46
N LEU A 368 -7.86 40.51 13.18
CA LEU A 368 -7.78 39.48 14.23
C LEU A 368 -6.44 39.49 14.97
N VAL A 369 -5.33 39.70 14.25
CA VAL A 369 -3.99 39.79 14.86
C VAL A 369 -3.91 40.94 15.85
N GLU A 370 -4.53 42.09 15.53
CA GLU A 370 -4.48 43.30 16.35
C GLU A 370 -5.62 43.40 17.38
N GLU A 371 -6.51 42.40 17.47
CA GLU A 371 -7.74 42.45 18.26
C GLU A 371 -7.49 42.73 19.75
N TYR A 372 -6.50 42.06 20.35
CA TYR A 372 -6.22 42.15 21.79
C TYR A 372 -4.88 42.83 22.11
N LYS A 373 -3.94 42.81 21.16
CA LYS A 373 -2.56 43.28 21.36
C LYS A 373 -2.02 43.86 20.06
N ASN A 374 -1.28 44.96 20.15
CA ASN A 374 -0.64 45.56 18.97
C ASN A 374 0.31 44.55 18.30
N LYS A 375 0.25 44.44 16.96
CA LYS A 375 0.99 43.42 16.19
C LYS A 375 2.49 43.46 16.45
N ASN A 376 3.08 44.61 16.78
CA ASN A 376 4.52 44.74 17.06
C ASN A 376 4.99 43.96 18.30
N PHE A 377 4.07 43.51 19.15
CA PHE A 377 4.36 42.73 20.36
C PHE A 377 3.88 41.27 20.27
N ILE A 378 3.56 40.79 19.07
CA ILE A 378 3.20 39.39 18.80
C ILE A 378 4.35 38.74 18.02
N ASP A 379 4.90 37.65 18.55
CA ASP A 379 5.99 36.92 17.93
C ASP A 379 5.48 35.96 16.83
N MET A 380 6.28 35.75 15.79
CA MET A 380 6.00 34.83 14.69
C MET A 380 6.83 33.54 14.84
N ASP A 381 6.46 32.69 15.81
CA ASP A 381 7.18 31.42 16.06
C ASP A 381 6.89 30.40 14.96
N LEU A 382 7.94 29.94 14.26
CA LEU A 382 7.83 28.95 13.17
C LEU A 382 7.82 27.50 13.67
N ASN A 383 8.05 27.27 14.97
CA ASN A 383 8.03 25.94 15.55
C ASN A 383 6.58 25.50 15.86
N TYR A 384 6.40 24.20 16.09
CA TYR A 384 5.13 23.71 16.63
C TYR A 384 5.03 24.08 18.12
N PHE A 385 3.86 24.58 18.55
CA PHE A 385 3.66 25.15 19.88
C PHE A 385 4.27 24.32 21.02
N GLY A 386 5.05 24.94 21.90
CA GLY A 386 5.59 24.29 23.09
C GLY A 386 6.71 23.27 22.81
N SER A 387 7.50 23.50 21.74
CA SER A 387 8.78 22.83 21.37
C SER A 387 8.76 21.31 21.14
N HIS A 388 7.62 20.64 21.36
CA HIS A 388 7.44 19.21 21.15
C HIS A 388 6.57 18.99 19.92
N ASN A 389 6.95 18.10 19.00
CA ASN A 389 6.06 17.68 17.92
C ASN A 389 4.83 16.91 18.46
N ILE A 390 3.81 16.74 17.63
CA ILE A 390 2.55 16.10 18.01
C ILE A 390 2.75 14.67 18.55
N LYS A 391 3.69 13.89 17.98
CA LYS A 391 4.05 12.56 18.49
C LYS A 391 4.50 12.62 19.94
N LYS A 392 5.41 13.54 20.25
CA LYS A 392 5.95 13.68 21.59
C LYS A 392 4.92 14.22 22.57
N LYS A 393 4.01 15.09 22.12
CA LYS A 393 2.85 15.52 22.94
C LYS A 393 1.96 14.34 23.28
N ALA A 394 1.64 13.49 22.30
CA ALA A 394 0.85 12.27 22.51
C ALA A 394 1.49 11.33 23.54
N GLU A 395 2.81 11.15 23.51
CA GLU A 395 3.55 10.40 24.54
C GLU A 395 3.40 11.02 25.93
N LEU A 396 3.56 12.34 26.06
CA LEU A 396 3.48 13.04 27.34
C LEU A 396 2.07 12.98 27.97
N VAL A 397 1.02 12.92 27.16
CA VAL A 397 -0.37 12.89 27.62
C VAL A 397 -1.00 11.50 27.62
N ASN A 398 -0.19 10.45 27.47
CA ASN A 398 -0.60 9.04 27.44
C ASN A 398 -1.62 8.71 26.33
N GLU A 399 -1.46 9.28 25.13
CA GLU A 399 -2.28 9.02 23.93
C GLU A 399 -1.43 8.51 22.76
N SER A 400 -0.35 7.78 23.06
CA SER A 400 0.56 7.24 22.04
C SER A 400 -0.13 6.30 21.06
N ASP A 401 -1.11 5.53 21.52
CA ASP A 401 -1.81 4.56 20.68
C ASP A 401 -2.76 5.27 19.71
N LEU A 402 -3.45 6.31 20.18
CA LEU A 402 -4.26 7.17 19.31
C LEU A 402 -3.42 7.80 18.19
N TYR A 403 -2.21 8.25 18.54
CA TYR A 403 -1.27 8.79 17.57
C TYR A 403 -0.81 7.74 16.54
N LYS A 404 -0.29 6.60 17.00
CA LYS A 404 0.34 5.59 16.13
C LYS A 404 -0.65 4.85 15.23
N HIS A 405 -1.90 4.71 15.67
CA HIS A 405 -2.89 3.88 14.97
C HIS A 405 -3.87 4.69 14.13
N LEU A 406 -4.25 5.89 14.54
CA LEU A 406 -5.20 6.72 13.81
C LEU A 406 -4.52 7.96 13.20
N TYR A 407 -3.85 8.79 14.01
CA TYR A 407 -3.25 10.04 13.51
C TYR A 407 -2.20 9.80 12.42
N ASP A 408 -1.26 8.85 12.61
CA ASP A 408 -0.23 8.54 11.61
C ASP A 408 -0.84 8.05 10.29
N TYR A 409 -1.95 7.29 10.35
CA TYR A 409 -2.67 6.84 9.16
C TYR A 409 -3.37 8.01 8.45
N ASP A 410 -4.14 8.83 9.17
CA ASP A 410 -4.84 9.98 8.56
C ASP A 410 -3.86 11.04 8.05
N SER A 411 -2.67 11.16 8.66
CA SER A 411 -1.63 12.09 8.20
C SER A 411 -1.04 11.70 6.84
N ILE A 412 -1.14 10.43 6.43
CA ILE A 412 -0.75 9.98 5.09
C ILE A 412 -1.67 10.61 4.03
N TYR A 413 -2.97 10.78 4.36
CA TYR A 413 -3.95 11.43 3.48
C TYR A 413 -3.69 12.92 3.34
N GLU A 414 -3.45 13.62 4.46
CA GLU A 414 -3.21 15.07 4.42
C GLU A 414 -2.00 15.45 3.57
N HIS A 415 -0.97 14.60 3.60
CA HIS A 415 0.26 14.84 2.84
C HIS A 415 0.26 14.25 1.43
N GLY A 416 -0.85 13.63 0.99
CA GLY A 416 -0.93 13.00 -0.32
C GLY A 416 0.14 11.93 -0.53
N LEU A 417 0.47 11.16 0.51
CA LEU A 417 1.48 10.11 0.39
C LEU A 417 0.93 8.91 -0.40
N TRP A 418 1.81 8.17 -1.07
CA TRP A 418 1.43 7.13 -2.05
C TRP A 418 0.47 6.06 -1.51
N GLY A 419 0.57 5.72 -0.21
CA GLY A 419 -0.37 4.79 0.43
C GLY A 419 -1.82 5.27 0.37
N ALA A 420 -2.07 6.54 0.72
CA ALA A 420 -3.38 7.15 0.63
C ALA A 420 -3.85 7.28 -0.82
N ILE A 421 -2.98 7.74 -1.72
CA ILE A 421 -3.29 7.84 -3.16
C ILE A 421 -3.75 6.49 -3.72
N ARG A 422 -3.01 5.41 -3.42
CA ARG A 422 -3.38 4.06 -3.86
C ARG A 422 -4.71 3.60 -3.29
N GLU A 423 -5.00 3.94 -2.04
CA GLU A 423 -6.23 3.50 -1.38
C GLU A 423 -7.47 4.26 -1.86
N SER A 424 -7.36 5.59 -2.03
CA SER A 424 -8.52 6.44 -2.31
C SER A 424 -8.72 6.81 -3.78
N SER A 425 -7.65 6.86 -4.58
CA SER A 425 -7.67 7.56 -5.87
C SER A 425 -7.30 6.69 -7.07
N LEU A 426 -7.01 5.41 -6.83
CA LEU A 426 -6.62 4.44 -7.85
C LEU A 426 -7.47 3.17 -7.74
N LEU A 427 -8.06 2.74 -8.86
CA LEU A 427 -8.65 1.41 -9.03
C LEU A 427 -7.57 0.41 -9.40
N LYS A 428 -7.77 -0.86 -9.02
CA LYS A 428 -6.83 -1.94 -9.32
C LYS A 428 -7.35 -2.75 -10.50
N CYS A 429 -6.49 -3.01 -11.48
CA CYS A 429 -6.78 -3.95 -12.56
C CYS A 429 -6.51 -5.38 -12.08
N ASP A 430 -7.45 -6.30 -12.34
CA ASP A 430 -7.33 -7.73 -12.01
C ASP A 430 -6.82 -8.60 -13.19
N LYS A 431 -6.33 -7.95 -14.25
CA LYS A 431 -5.64 -8.62 -15.36
C LYS A 431 -4.16 -8.83 -15.04
N ALA A 432 -3.73 -10.08 -15.19
CA ALA A 432 -2.35 -10.51 -15.07
C ALA A 432 -1.51 -10.08 -16.28
N SER A 433 -2.07 -9.94 -17.47
CA SER A 433 -1.41 -9.33 -18.63
C SER A 433 -1.04 -7.86 -18.40
N HIS A 434 -1.79 -7.16 -17.55
CA HIS A 434 -1.59 -5.73 -17.21
C HIS A 434 -0.76 -5.52 -15.95
N GLN A 435 -0.06 -6.56 -15.48
CA GLN A 435 0.76 -6.52 -14.26
C GLN A 435 -0.04 -6.12 -13.00
N PHE A 436 -1.36 -6.34 -13.02
CA PHE A 436 -2.29 -5.84 -12.02
C PHE A 436 -2.08 -4.34 -11.74
N HIS A 437 -1.86 -3.49 -12.74
CA HIS A 437 -1.52 -2.09 -12.51
C HIS A 437 -2.66 -1.31 -11.80
N CYS A 438 -2.40 -0.04 -11.51
CA CYS A 438 -3.40 0.88 -10.97
C CYS A 438 -3.88 1.84 -12.06
N VAL A 439 -5.17 2.19 -12.04
CA VAL A 439 -5.80 3.14 -12.96
C VAL A 439 -6.44 4.28 -12.15
N PRO A 440 -6.31 5.56 -12.55
CA PRO A 440 -6.96 6.69 -11.87
C PRO A 440 -8.48 6.54 -11.74
N ASP A 441 -8.99 6.70 -10.52
CA ASP A 441 -10.43 6.67 -10.22
C ASP A 441 -11.08 8.05 -10.38
N ILE A 442 -11.08 8.58 -11.61
CA ILE A 442 -11.63 9.92 -11.88
C ILE A 442 -13.15 9.99 -11.73
N GLU A 443 -13.82 8.84 -11.82
CA GLU A 443 -15.27 8.70 -11.68
C GLU A 443 -15.70 8.46 -10.22
N ASN A 444 -14.75 8.46 -9.27
CA ASN A 444 -14.97 8.29 -7.83
C ASN A 444 -15.80 7.03 -7.50
N GLN A 445 -15.39 5.92 -8.11
CA GLN A 445 -16.06 4.61 -8.06
C GLN A 445 -15.78 3.87 -6.75
N GLN A 446 -14.66 4.08 -6.06
CA GLN A 446 -14.42 3.47 -4.75
C GLN A 446 -14.71 4.43 -3.59
N ASN A 447 -14.73 3.92 -2.36
CA ASN A 447 -14.80 4.76 -1.16
C ASN A 447 -13.91 4.19 -0.05
N LEU A 448 -13.81 4.94 1.06
CA LEU A 448 -13.04 4.54 2.22
C LEU A 448 -13.94 3.98 3.31
N LYS A 449 -13.37 3.31 4.30
CA LYS A 449 -14.11 2.89 5.50
C LYS A 449 -14.65 4.12 6.27
N SER A 450 -15.79 4.00 6.93
CA SER A 450 -16.37 5.10 7.72
C SER A 450 -15.43 5.59 8.84
N VAL A 451 -15.32 6.91 9.05
CA VAL A 451 -14.67 7.51 10.25
C VAL A 451 -15.64 7.76 11.40
N TRP A 452 -16.94 7.46 11.24
CA TRP A 452 -17.97 7.90 12.18
C TRP A 452 -17.66 7.56 13.64
N HIS A 453 -17.33 6.29 13.90
CA HIS A 453 -17.05 5.81 15.24
C HIS A 453 -15.85 6.50 15.87
N ASP A 454 -14.78 6.72 15.11
CA ASP A 454 -13.58 7.39 15.59
C ASP A 454 -13.86 8.87 15.89
N ALA A 455 -14.55 9.57 14.98
CA ALA A 455 -14.91 10.97 15.15
C ALA A 455 -15.86 11.19 16.35
N LYS A 456 -16.87 10.32 16.52
CA LYS A 456 -17.80 10.35 17.67
C LYS A 456 -17.05 10.12 18.98
N MET A 457 -16.18 9.09 19.02
CA MET A 457 -15.37 8.78 20.19
C MET A 457 -14.46 9.95 20.58
N LEU A 458 -13.84 10.62 19.61
CA LEU A 458 -12.99 11.79 19.87
C LEU A 458 -13.76 12.99 20.40
N MET A 459 -14.95 13.25 19.88
CA MET A 459 -15.81 14.30 20.42
C MET A 459 -16.24 14.01 21.86
N GLN A 460 -16.63 12.77 22.15
CA GLN A 460 -16.97 12.34 23.51
C GLN A 460 -15.79 12.49 24.45
N LYS A 461 -14.60 11.99 24.09
CA LYS A 461 -13.36 12.16 24.87
C LYS A 461 -13.03 13.64 25.14
N THR A 462 -13.26 14.51 24.16
CA THR A 462 -13.03 15.95 24.28
C THR A 462 -13.98 16.58 25.31
N LEU A 463 -15.26 16.22 25.27
CA LEU A 463 -16.26 16.70 26.24
C LEU A 463 -15.99 16.16 27.65
N GLU A 464 -15.56 14.90 27.78
CA GLU A 464 -15.18 14.32 29.08
C GLU A 464 -14.06 15.11 29.79
N ILE A 465 -13.15 15.76 29.04
CA ILE A 465 -12.19 16.70 29.64
C ILE A 465 -12.91 17.86 30.31
N LEU A 466 -13.89 18.47 29.63
CA LEU A 466 -14.65 19.60 30.18
C LEU A 466 -15.49 19.17 31.39
N LYS A 467 -16.16 18.02 31.31
CA LYS A 467 -16.92 17.44 32.43
C LYS A 467 -16.03 17.21 33.65
N GLY A 468 -14.83 16.65 33.45
CA GLY A 468 -13.88 16.41 34.53
C GLY A 468 -13.34 17.69 35.18
N LEU A 469 -13.24 18.79 34.43
CA LEU A 469 -12.71 20.06 34.93
C LEU A 469 -13.77 20.96 35.57
N TYR A 470 -14.96 21.04 34.97
CA TYR A 470 -15.99 22.02 35.34
C TYR A 470 -17.24 21.38 35.94
N GLY A 471 -17.31 20.04 35.96
CA GLY A 471 -18.49 19.28 36.38
C GLY A 471 -19.58 19.24 35.31
N TYR A 472 -20.42 18.20 35.37
CA TYR A 472 -21.61 18.08 34.53
C TYR A 472 -22.77 17.52 35.38
N PRO A 473 -23.94 18.18 35.44
CA PRO A 473 -25.03 17.72 36.29
C PRO A 473 -25.60 16.38 35.84
N SER A 474 -25.78 15.44 36.77
CA SER A 474 -26.29 14.09 36.49
C SER A 474 -27.70 14.06 35.89
N HIS A 475 -28.53 15.09 36.12
CA HIS A 475 -29.84 15.21 35.48
C HIS A 475 -29.79 15.63 34.00
N LEU A 476 -28.60 16.03 33.51
CA LEU A 476 -28.32 16.31 32.10
C LEU A 476 -27.55 15.16 31.42
N GLU A 477 -27.05 14.19 32.18
CA GLU A 477 -26.53 12.94 31.64
C GLU A 477 -27.71 12.18 31.01
N GLY A 478 -27.64 11.90 29.71
CA GLY A 478 -28.71 11.21 28.99
C GLY A 478 -29.00 9.83 29.60
N ASN A 479 -30.29 9.44 29.61
CA ASN A 479 -30.71 8.06 29.88
C ASN A 479 -30.17 7.10 28.83
#